data_AF-V4JJB0-F1
#
_entry.id   AF-V4JJB0-F1
#
_cell.length_a   1.000
_cell.length_b   1.000
_cell.length_c   1.000
_cell.angle_alpha   90.00
_cell.angle_beta   90.00
_cell.angle_gamma   90.00
#
_symmetry.space_group_name_H-M   'P 1'
#
loop_
_entity.id
_entity.type
_entity.pdbx_description
1 polymer ?
#
loop_
_entity_poly.entity_id
_entity_poly.type
_entity_poly.pdbx_seq_one_letter_code
_entity_poly.pdbx_strand_id
1 'polypeptide(L)'
;MRTTLTIEDQLLDELKQRARASGQPFRQVVGQALRAGLLALERPEPATYRLQPHALGQPRSAFDLVKARALADALEDEAIAEKLVQRR
;
A
#
# COMPACT_ATOMS: atom_id res chain seq x y z
N MET A 1 -0.61 -33.38 15.20
CA MET A 1 -1.94 -33.54 15.79
C MET A 1 -2.93 -34.00 14.72
N ARG A 2 -3.91 -34.85 15.08
CA ARG A 2 -5.01 -35.26 14.19
C ARG A 2 -6.24 -34.42 14.54
N THR A 3 -6.78 -33.73 13.55
CA THR A 3 -7.93 -32.83 13.70
C THR A 3 -8.96 -33.17 12.63
N THR A 4 -10.23 -33.16 12.99
CA THR A 4 -11.35 -33.28 12.04
C THR A 4 -12.01 -31.92 11.93
N LEU A 5 -12.24 -31.46 10.71
CA LEU A 5 -12.88 -30.18 10.43
C LEU A 5 -13.88 -30.37 9.30
N THR A 6 -15.03 -29.71 9.40
CA THR A 6 -16.06 -29.73 8.36
C THR A 6 -15.71 -28.70 7.29
N ILE A 7 -15.72 -29.10 6.02
CA ILE A 7 -15.45 -28.24 4.86
C ILE A 7 -16.62 -28.39 3.91
N GLU A 8 -17.04 -27.30 3.27
CA GLU A 8 -18.02 -27.34 2.19
C GLU A 8 -17.49 -28.17 1.01
N ASP A 9 -18.40 -28.90 0.35
CA ASP A 9 -18.05 -29.84 -0.73
C ASP A 9 -17.30 -29.16 -1.88
N GLN A 10 -17.73 -27.95 -2.26
CA GLN A 10 -17.08 -27.18 -3.32
C GLN A 10 -15.62 -26.85 -2.98
N LEU A 11 -15.34 -26.42 -1.74
CA LEU A 11 -13.99 -26.10 -1.29
C LEU A 11 -13.12 -27.36 -1.18
N LEU A 12 -13.71 -28.47 -0.74
CA LEU A 12 -13.03 -29.77 -0.72
C LEU A 12 -12.58 -30.19 -2.12
N ASP A 13 -13.43 -30.01 -3.13
CA ASP A 13 -13.13 -30.35 -4.52
C ASP A 13 -12.04 -29.46 -5.11
N GLU A 14 -12.07 -28.15 -4.83
CA GLU A 14 -11.02 -27.22 -5.23
C GLU A 14 -9.65 -27.62 -4.64
N LEU A 15 -9.62 -27.95 -3.35
CA LEU A 15 -8.39 -28.39 -2.66
C LEU A 15 -7.86 -29.71 -3.25
N LYS A 16 -8.74 -30.66 -3.60
CA LYS A 16 -8.36 -31.91 -4.28
C LYS A 16 -7.81 -31.65 -5.68
N GLN A 17 -8.45 -30.78 -6.45
CA GLN A 17 -7.95 -30.40 -7.78
C GLN A 17 -6.56 -29.77 -7.68
N ARG A 18 -6.36 -28.87 -6.72
CA ARG A 18 -5.05 -28.21 -6.50
C ARG A 18 -3.97 -29.17 -6.04
N ALA A 19 -4.30 -30.16 -5.21
CA ALA A 19 -3.40 -31.25 -4.85
C ALA A 19 -2.98 -32.09 -6.06
N ARG A 20 -3.94 -32.43 -6.93
CA ARG A 20 -3.65 -33.17 -8.19
C ARG A 20 -2.78 -32.35 -9.12
N ALA A 21 -3.10 -31.08 -9.34
CA ALA A 21 -2.36 -30.20 -10.23
C ALA A 21 -0.93 -29.92 -9.75
N SER A 22 -0.73 -29.80 -8.43
CA SER A 22 0.60 -29.56 -7.84
C SER A 22 1.42 -30.82 -7.59
N GLY A 23 0.82 -32.02 -7.71
CA GLY A 23 1.45 -33.29 -7.33
C GLY A 23 1.75 -33.42 -5.83
N GLN A 24 1.22 -32.51 -5.00
CA GLN A 24 1.49 -32.50 -3.56
C GLN A 24 0.41 -33.29 -2.79
N PRO A 25 0.76 -33.90 -1.63
CA PRO A 25 -0.21 -34.56 -0.79
C PRO A 25 -1.33 -33.60 -0.35
N PHE A 26 -2.58 -34.05 -0.36
CA PHE A 26 -3.74 -33.24 0.03
C PHE A 26 -3.56 -32.53 1.39
N ARG A 27 -3.04 -33.23 2.40
CA ARG A 27 -2.74 -32.66 3.72
C ARG A 27 -1.77 -31.46 3.65
N GLN A 28 -0.78 -31.52 2.77
CA GLN A 28 0.20 -30.45 2.60
C GLN A 28 -0.46 -29.22 1.98
N VAL A 29 -1.27 -29.42 0.94
CA VAL A 29 -2.04 -28.34 0.28
C VAL A 29 -2.99 -27.67 1.26
N VAL A 30 -3.75 -28.45 2.03
CA VAL A 30 -4.64 -27.91 3.08
C VAL A 30 -3.86 -27.11 4.11
N GLY A 31 -2.73 -27.63 4.59
CA GLY A 31 -1.89 -26.92 5.56
C GLY A 31 -1.29 -25.61 5.01
N GLN A 32 -0.92 -25.58 3.74
CA GLN A 32 -0.45 -24.36 3.07
C GLN A 32 -1.58 -23.34 2.91
N ALA A 33 -2.75 -23.77 2.47
CA ALA A 33 -3.92 -22.92 2.32
C ALA A 33 -4.33 -22.28 3.65
N LEU A 34 -4.37 -23.06 4.74
CA LEU A 34 -4.67 -22.54 6.08
C LEU A 34 -3.63 -21.52 6.57
N ARG A 35 -2.33 -21.78 6.36
CA ARG A 35 -1.29 -20.80 6.71
C ARG A 35 -1.41 -19.50 5.91
N ALA A 36 -1.66 -19.61 4.60
CA ALA A 36 -1.86 -18.44 3.75
C ALA A 36 -3.11 -17.64 4.18
N GLY A 37 -4.20 -18.33 4.53
CA GLY A 37 -5.40 -17.71 5.08
C GLY A 37 -5.14 -16.98 6.40
N LEU A 38 -4.42 -17.60 7.35
CA LEU A 38 -4.06 -16.94 8.61
C LEU A 38 -3.20 -15.68 8.39
N LEU A 39 -2.22 -15.75 7.48
CA LEU A 39 -1.40 -14.59 7.12
C LEU A 39 -2.21 -13.45 6.50
N ALA A 40 -3.17 -13.78 5.63
CA ALA A 40 -4.06 -12.79 5.00
C ALA A 40 -5.01 -12.14 6.02
N LEU A 41 -5.43 -12.88 7.05
CA LEU A 41 -6.22 -12.34 8.16
C LEU A 41 -5.41 -11.41 9.06
N GLU A 42 -4.12 -11.69 9.28
CA GLU A 42 -3.22 -10.83 10.08
C GLU A 42 -2.79 -9.57 9.31
N ARG A 43 -2.68 -9.66 7.99
CA ARG A 43 -2.23 -8.58 7.12
C ARG A 43 -3.28 -8.31 6.04
N PRO A 44 -4.32 -7.50 6.33
CA PRO A 44 -5.25 -7.08 5.30
C PRO A 44 -4.46 -6.41 4.17
N GLU A 45 -4.85 -6.69 2.92
CA GLU A 45 -4.15 -6.10 1.78
C GLU A 45 -4.10 -4.57 1.93
N PRO A 46 -2.92 -3.95 1.76
CA PRO A 46 -2.83 -2.51 1.82
C PRO A 46 -3.75 -1.92 0.75
N ALA A 47 -4.69 -1.08 1.17
CA ALA A 47 -5.58 -0.41 0.24
C ALA A 47 -4.75 0.30 -0.83
N THR A 48 -5.11 0.11 -2.10
CA THR A 48 -4.42 0.79 -3.20
C THR A 48 -4.48 2.30 -2.96
N TYR A 49 -3.31 2.94 -2.83
CA TYR A 49 -3.24 4.38 -2.68
C TYR A 49 -3.85 5.05 -3.92
N ARG A 50 -4.85 5.90 -3.71
CA ARG A 50 -5.46 6.72 -4.76
C ARG A 50 -5.14 8.18 -4.47
N LEU A 51 -4.32 8.79 -5.32
CA LEU A 51 -4.06 10.22 -5.28
C LEU A 51 -5.34 10.96 -5.65
N GLN A 52 -5.81 11.85 -4.76
CA GLN A 52 -6.89 12.80 -5.05
C GLN A 52 -6.25 14.16 -5.34
N PRO A 53 -5.94 14.50 -6.61
CA PRO A 53 -5.33 15.77 -6.93
C PRO A 53 -6.32 16.93 -6.69
N HIS A 54 -5.81 18.03 -6.15
CA HIS A 54 -6.53 19.29 -6.08
C HIS A 54 -6.04 20.24 -7.17
N ALA A 55 -6.97 20.94 -7.81
CA ALA A 55 -6.63 21.97 -8.79
C ALA A 55 -6.08 23.21 -8.06
N LEU A 56 -4.78 23.47 -8.21
CA LEU A 56 -4.12 24.68 -7.67
C LEU A 56 -4.20 25.88 -8.63
N GLY A 57 -4.89 25.73 -9.76
CA GLY A 57 -4.95 26.72 -10.82
C GLY A 57 -3.69 26.75 -11.67
N GLN A 58 -3.56 27.78 -12.51
CA GLN A 58 -2.35 28.00 -13.30
C GLN A 58 -1.30 28.76 -12.48
N PRO A 59 -0.01 28.45 -12.67
CA PRO A 59 1.07 29.23 -12.08
C PRO A 59 0.95 30.70 -12.51
N ARG A 60 1.25 31.63 -11.58
CA ARG A 60 1.33 33.06 -11.95
C ARG A 60 2.49 33.23 -12.94
N SER A 61 2.28 34.00 -14.01
CA SER A 61 3.27 34.22 -15.07
C SER A 61 4.59 34.83 -14.58
N ALA A 62 4.57 35.50 -13.42
CA ALA A 62 5.76 36.03 -12.77
C ALA A 62 6.69 34.95 -12.19
N PHE A 63 6.22 33.69 -12.07
CA PHE A 63 6.98 32.60 -11.49
C PHE A 63 7.25 31.50 -12.50
N ASP A 64 8.54 31.24 -12.73
CA ASP A 64 9.01 30.09 -13.49
C ASP A 64 9.08 28.86 -12.58
N LEU A 65 8.03 28.03 -12.60
CA LEU A 65 8.00 26.79 -11.81
C LEU A 65 8.97 25.72 -12.32
N VAL A 66 9.54 25.84 -13.53
CA VAL A 66 10.64 24.96 -13.97
C VAL A 66 11.88 25.20 -13.07
N LYS A 67 12.04 26.42 -12.56
CA LYS A 67 13.06 26.80 -11.59
C LYS A 67 12.51 26.94 -10.17
N ALA A 68 11.54 26.10 -9.80
CA ALA A 68 10.87 26.17 -8.49
C ALA A 68 11.82 26.16 -7.29
N ARG A 69 13.00 25.51 -7.39
CA ARG A 69 13.99 25.52 -6.31
C ARG A 69 14.53 26.91 -6.01
N ALA A 70 14.91 27.69 -7.02
CA ALA A 70 15.40 29.05 -6.82
C ALA A 70 14.32 29.97 -6.24
N LEU A 71 13.07 29.74 -6.62
CA LEU A 71 11.92 30.43 -6.03
C LEU A 71 11.75 30.04 -4.54
N ALA A 72 11.87 28.76 -4.22
CA ALA A 72 11.79 28.29 -2.84
C ALA A 72 12.90 28.87 -1.96
N ASP A 73 14.14 28.87 -2.45
CA ASP A 73 15.31 29.42 -1.74
C ASP A 73 15.09 30.91 -1.41
N ALA A 74 14.61 31.70 -2.38
CA ALA A 74 14.33 33.13 -2.17
C ALA A 74 13.19 33.40 -1.16
N LEU A 75 12.11 32.60 -1.22
CA LEU A 75 11.00 32.71 -0.25
C LEU A 75 11.43 32.31 1.17
N GLU A 76 12.33 31.33 1.29
CA GLU A 76 12.90 30.92 2.56
C GLU A 76 13.80 32.01 3.15
N ASP A 77 14.67 32.61 2.35
CA ASP A 77 15.53 33.73 2.75
C ASP A 77 14.72 34.93 3.26
N GLU A 78 13.65 35.30 2.54
CA GLU A 78 12.74 36.39 2.94
C GLU A 78 12.07 36.10 4.29
N ALA A 79 11.51 34.89 4.45
CA ALA A 79 10.87 34.48 5.71
C ALA A 79 11.86 34.41 6.89
N ILE A 80 13.13 34.04 6.65
CA ILE A 80 14.19 34.05 7.67
C ILE A 80 14.53 35.48 8.05
N ALA A 81 14.69 36.38 7.08
CA ALA A 81 14.99 37.79 7.34
C ALA A 81 13.89 38.46 8.19
N GLU A 82 12.61 38.23 7.85
CA GLU A 82 11.48 38.72 8.64
C GLU A 82 11.51 38.22 10.09
N LYS A 83 11.76 36.92 10.29
CA LYS A 83 11.87 36.33 11.63
C LYS A 83 13.01 36.94 12.45
N LEU A 84 14.14 37.25 11.82
CA LEU A 84 15.27 37.88 12.49
C LEU A 84 14.95 39.31 12.92
N VAL A 85 14.22 40.07 12.10
CA VAL A 85 13.76 41.43 12.43
C VAL A 85 12.78 41.40 13.61
N GLN A 86 11.85 40.44 13.64
CA GLN A 86 10.85 40.30 14.70
C GLN A 86 11.40 39.79 16.04
N ARG A 87 12.59 39.18 16.05
CA ARG A 87 13.27 38.71 17.27
C ARG A 87 14.06 39.80 18.01
N ARG A 88 14.06 41.02 17.48
CA ARG A 88 14.73 42.18 18.05
C ARG A 88 13.75 43.03 18.85
#